data_AF-A0A1M5UE95-F1
#
_entry.id   AF-A0A1M5UE95-F1
#
_cell.length_a   1.000
_cell.length_b   1.000
_cell.length_c   1.000
_cell.angle_alpha   90.00
_cell.angle_beta   90.00
_cell.angle_gamma   90.00
#
_symmetry.space_group_name_H-M   'P 1'
#
loop_
_entity.id
_entity.type
_entity.pdbx_description
1 polymer ?
#
loop_
_entity_poly.entity_id
_entity_poly.type
_entity_poly.pdbx_seq_one_letter_code
_entity_poly.pdbx_strand_id
1 'polypeptide(L)'
;MDNDKIKNYVKEVCKYIKEDDVIEDIKNELNDHILTMTEDYIKAGYSEDESVDKAIKQMGDAKIIGRELNKAHCKKKDYFALLSFFMTLMLNGLFIYHLLYNNSNSIFFWISTILIVISMSMMCYSIVNGYLKTKDKDNIIYCIRKVKGISSFQTIFRWFFGFYISISLFAIVADFISGKFDLINIIVLLQFSIIYMNIEYSYRRPVLIYEDGISDVKWEDIKSYTWIKSHRKKGIVYELKLDLKKPGKTLLFKVNEEQIKDITKILNEKGIK
;
A
#
# COMPACT_ATOMS: atom_id res chain seq x y z
N MET A 1 -27.78 21.32 -15.77
CA MET A 1 -28.52 21.17 -14.50
C MET A 1 -27.53 20.86 -13.42
N ASP A 2 -27.47 21.68 -12.38
CA ASP A 2 -26.60 21.44 -11.23
C ASP A 2 -27.46 20.88 -10.11
N ASN A 3 -27.65 19.56 -10.08
CA ASN A 3 -28.52 18.93 -9.09
C ASN A 3 -27.69 18.45 -7.89
N ASP A 4 -27.80 19.18 -6.78
CA ASP A 4 -27.08 18.90 -5.54
C ASP A 4 -27.35 17.48 -5.00
N LYS A 5 -28.50 16.88 -5.30
CA LYS A 5 -28.84 15.51 -4.89
C LYS A 5 -27.97 14.48 -5.63
N ILE A 6 -27.79 14.64 -6.94
CA ILE A 6 -26.96 13.75 -7.76
C ILE A 6 -25.51 13.85 -7.32
N LYS A 7 -25.01 15.08 -7.14
CA LYS A 7 -23.65 15.32 -6.63
C LYS A 7 -23.42 14.66 -5.27
N ASN A 8 -24.37 14.79 -4.35
CA ASN A 8 -24.27 14.17 -3.04
C ASN A 8 -24.28 12.63 -3.15
N TYR A 9 -25.14 12.04 -3.97
CA TYR A 9 -25.18 10.60 -4.17
C TYR A 9 -23.87 10.06 -4.75
N VAL A 10 -23.37 10.65 -5.85
CA VAL A 10 -22.10 10.24 -6.48
C VAL A 10 -20.94 10.42 -5.49
N LYS A 11 -20.92 11.51 -4.73
CA LYS A 11 -19.93 11.72 -3.67
C LYS A 11 -19.98 10.63 -2.60
N GLU A 12 -21.17 10.20 -2.16
CA GLU A 12 -21.31 9.08 -1.23
C GLU A 12 -20.84 7.75 -1.83
N VAL A 13 -21.13 7.47 -3.11
CA VAL A 13 -20.63 6.27 -3.81
C VAL A 13 -19.09 6.26 -3.87
N CYS A 14 -18.48 7.40 -4.23
CA CYS A 14 -17.03 7.53 -4.37
C CYS A 14 -16.27 7.34 -3.06
N LYS A 15 -16.88 7.54 -1.89
CA LYS A 15 -16.24 7.26 -0.59
C LYS A 15 -15.83 5.80 -0.42
N TYR A 16 -16.48 4.89 -1.15
CA TYR A 16 -16.20 3.46 -1.07
C TYR A 16 -15.21 2.98 -2.14
N ILE A 17 -14.72 3.87 -3.01
CA ILE A 17 -13.77 3.57 -4.09
C ILE A 17 -12.35 3.90 -3.61
N LYS A 18 -11.44 2.91 -3.75
CA LYS A 18 -10.10 2.95 -3.15
C LYS A 18 -9.03 3.58 -4.04
N GLU A 19 -9.24 3.59 -5.35
CA GLU A 19 -8.20 3.97 -6.33
C GLU A 19 -8.46 5.37 -6.86
N ASP A 20 -7.69 6.35 -6.37
CA ASP A 20 -7.82 7.77 -6.71
C ASP A 20 -7.78 8.01 -8.23
N ASP A 21 -6.97 7.22 -8.95
CA ASP A 21 -6.78 7.32 -10.40
C ASP A 21 -8.04 6.98 -11.21
N VAL A 22 -9.01 6.25 -10.63
CA VAL A 22 -10.24 5.81 -11.31
C VAL A 22 -11.48 6.54 -10.78
N ILE A 23 -11.35 7.30 -9.70
CA ILE A 23 -12.47 8.02 -9.08
C ILE A 23 -13.11 9.00 -10.08
N GLU A 24 -12.31 9.72 -10.86
CA GLU A 24 -12.84 10.73 -11.77
C GLU A 24 -13.62 10.11 -12.94
N ASP A 25 -13.12 9.02 -13.50
CA ASP A 25 -13.80 8.26 -14.56
C ASP A 25 -15.14 7.70 -14.05
N ILE A 26 -15.16 7.12 -12.84
CA ILE A 26 -16.37 6.55 -12.24
C ILE A 26 -17.38 7.65 -11.91
N LYS A 27 -16.95 8.83 -11.46
CA LYS A 27 -17.86 9.97 -11.26
C LYS A 27 -18.54 10.38 -12.54
N ASN A 28 -17.79 10.46 -13.64
CA ASN A 28 -18.33 10.87 -14.94
C ASN A 28 -19.36 9.85 -15.41
N GLU A 29 -19.03 8.55 -15.38
CA GLU A 29 -19.95 7.48 -15.75
C GLU A 29 -21.23 7.48 -14.90
N LEU A 30 -21.10 7.63 -13.57
CA LEU A 30 -22.26 7.69 -12.67
C LEU A 30 -23.12 8.93 -12.92
N ASN A 31 -22.51 10.10 -13.12
CA ASN A 31 -23.26 11.32 -13.41
C ASN A 31 -24.01 11.19 -14.73
N ASP A 32 -23.34 10.75 -15.79
CA ASP A 32 -23.94 10.59 -17.11
C ASP A 32 -25.08 9.56 -17.08
N HIS A 33 -24.89 8.44 -16.35
CA HIS A 33 -25.92 7.42 -16.20
C HIS A 33 -27.15 7.94 -15.45
N ILE A 34 -26.96 8.64 -14.33
CA ILE A 34 -28.08 9.21 -13.55
C ILE A 34 -28.80 10.31 -14.34
N LEU A 35 -28.07 11.15 -15.08
CA LEU A 35 -28.66 12.18 -15.93
C LEU A 35 -29.50 11.56 -17.04
N THR A 36 -28.99 10.52 -17.71
CA THR A 36 -29.73 9.79 -18.74
C THR A 36 -31.04 9.22 -18.18
N MET A 37 -30.98 8.55 -17.02
CA MET A 37 -32.17 8.03 -16.34
C MET A 37 -33.16 9.13 -15.94
N THR A 38 -32.64 10.28 -15.51
CA THR A 38 -33.46 11.45 -15.16
C THR A 38 -34.22 11.97 -16.38
N GLU A 39 -33.55 12.09 -17.52
CA GLU A 39 -34.17 12.52 -18.77
C GLU A 39 -35.28 11.56 -19.23
N ASP A 40 -35.09 10.25 -19.05
CA ASP A 40 -36.10 9.25 -19.38
C ASP A 40 -37.35 9.39 -18.51
N TYR A 41 -37.19 9.69 -17.21
CA TYR A 41 -38.33 9.98 -16.33
C TYR A 41 -39.02 11.30 -16.67
N ILE A 42 -38.27 12.33 -17.07
CA ILE A 42 -38.87 13.60 -17.54
C ILE A 42 -39.70 13.34 -18.81
N LYS A 43 -39.18 12.57 -19.76
CA LYS A 43 -39.93 12.15 -20.99
C LYS A 43 -41.16 11.31 -20.66
N ALA A 44 -41.12 10.55 -19.57
CA ALA A 44 -42.27 9.79 -19.06
C ALA A 44 -43.31 10.65 -18.34
N GLY A 45 -43.12 11.98 -18.26
CA GLY A 45 -44.09 12.94 -17.72
C GLY A 45 -43.93 13.26 -16.23
N TYR A 46 -42.83 12.86 -15.59
CA TYR A 46 -42.54 13.24 -14.20
C TYR A 46 -41.90 14.63 -14.11
N SER A 47 -42.06 15.29 -12.96
CA SER A 47 -41.35 16.53 -12.69
C SER A 47 -39.84 16.28 -12.58
N GLU A 48 -39.02 17.31 -12.80
CA GLU A 48 -37.56 17.20 -12.74
C GLU A 48 -37.07 16.65 -11.38
N ASP A 49 -37.63 17.16 -10.29
CA ASP A 49 -37.24 16.77 -8.93
C ASP A 49 -37.63 15.32 -8.61
N GLU A 50 -38.83 14.89 -9.01
CA GLU A 50 -39.28 13.49 -8.88
C GLU A 50 -38.49 12.54 -9.78
N SER A 51 -38.08 13.01 -10.96
CA SER A 51 -37.28 12.23 -11.90
C SER A 51 -35.89 11.93 -11.33
N VAL A 52 -35.27 12.90 -10.68
CA VAL A 52 -33.98 12.75 -9.99
C VAL A 52 -34.10 11.77 -8.82
N ASP A 53 -35.13 11.92 -7.99
CA ASP A 53 -35.34 11.04 -6.84
C ASP A 53 -35.59 9.59 -7.30
N LYS A 54 -36.33 9.39 -8.42
CA LYS A 54 -36.51 8.07 -9.03
C LYS A 54 -35.23 7.50 -9.63
N ALA A 55 -34.45 8.31 -10.34
CA ALA A 55 -33.18 7.89 -10.91
C ALA A 55 -32.19 7.42 -9.82
N ILE A 56 -32.05 8.19 -8.74
CA ILE A 56 -31.21 7.81 -7.59
C ILE A 56 -31.75 6.54 -6.92
N LYS A 57 -33.07 6.43 -6.74
CA LYS A 57 -33.69 5.25 -6.12
C LYS A 57 -33.49 3.98 -6.96
N GLN A 58 -33.47 4.11 -8.29
CA GLN A 58 -33.19 3.00 -9.21
C GLN A 58 -31.70 2.60 -9.21
N MET A 59 -30.78 3.55 -8.99
CA MET A 59 -29.37 3.21 -8.74
C MET A 59 -29.21 2.40 -7.45
N GLY A 60 -29.99 2.70 -6.40
CA GLY A 60 -29.99 1.93 -5.17
C GLY A 60 -29.04 2.47 -4.10
N ASP A 61 -28.55 1.60 -3.21
CA ASP A 61 -27.71 2.03 -2.07
C ASP A 61 -26.29 2.37 -2.53
N ALA A 62 -25.87 3.61 -2.25
CA ALA A 62 -24.55 4.13 -2.58
C ALA A 62 -23.40 3.27 -2.02
N LYS A 63 -23.58 2.67 -0.85
CA LYS A 63 -22.59 1.79 -0.21
C LYS A 63 -22.41 0.49 -0.97
N ILE A 64 -23.49 -0.09 -1.47
CA ILE A 64 -23.46 -1.36 -2.22
C ILE A 64 -22.82 -1.11 -3.58
N ILE A 65 -23.31 -0.12 -4.32
CA ILE A 65 -22.74 0.24 -5.63
C ILE A 65 -21.26 0.62 -5.52
N GLY A 66 -20.89 1.45 -4.54
CA GLY A 66 -19.50 1.87 -4.37
C GLY A 66 -18.55 0.70 -4.10
N ARG A 67 -18.99 -0.33 -3.36
CA ARG A 67 -18.20 -1.56 -3.13
C ARG A 67 -18.06 -2.40 -4.40
N GLU A 68 -19.13 -2.58 -5.16
CA GLU A 68 -19.12 -3.34 -6.42
C GLU A 68 -18.25 -2.65 -7.48
N LEU A 69 -18.37 -1.33 -7.64
CA LEU A 69 -17.52 -0.54 -8.53
C LEU A 69 -16.05 -0.60 -8.09
N ASN A 70 -15.79 -0.48 -6.79
CA ASN A 70 -14.44 -0.68 -6.27
C ASN A 70 -13.91 -2.09 -6.58
N LYS A 71 -14.74 -3.14 -6.57
CA LYS A 71 -14.32 -4.51 -6.93
C LYS A 71 -14.00 -4.63 -8.42
N ALA A 72 -14.83 -4.06 -9.29
CA ALA A 72 -14.66 -4.08 -10.74
C ALA A 72 -13.42 -3.29 -11.19
N HIS A 73 -13.13 -2.16 -10.55
CA HIS A 73 -12.08 -1.24 -10.97
C HIS A 73 -10.76 -1.37 -10.17
N CYS A 74 -10.73 -2.06 -9.03
CA CYS A 74 -9.48 -2.22 -8.25
C CYS A 74 -8.54 -3.29 -8.84
N LYS A 75 -7.83 -2.90 -9.90
CA LYS A 75 -6.72 -3.65 -10.50
C LYS A 75 -5.40 -3.36 -9.77
N LYS A 76 -5.22 -3.92 -8.58
CA LYS A 76 -3.87 -3.99 -7.98
C LYS A 76 -3.09 -5.14 -8.58
N LYS A 77 -2.40 -4.89 -9.69
CA LYS A 77 -1.32 -5.76 -10.14
C LYS A 77 -0.01 -5.17 -9.62
N ASP A 78 0.59 -5.85 -8.64
CA ASP A 78 1.92 -5.57 -8.06
C ASP A 78 3.04 -5.85 -9.10
N TYR A 79 2.92 -5.31 -10.32
CA TYR A 79 3.88 -5.50 -11.42
C TYR A 79 5.28 -5.04 -11.03
N PHE A 80 5.38 -4.01 -10.19
CA PHE A 80 6.66 -3.52 -9.67
C PHE A 80 7.37 -4.56 -8.79
N ALA A 81 6.63 -5.25 -7.92
CA ALA A 81 7.20 -6.30 -7.06
C ALA A 81 7.66 -7.51 -7.89
N LEU A 82 6.88 -7.87 -8.92
CA LEU A 82 7.21 -8.94 -9.85
C LEU A 82 8.45 -8.59 -10.70
N LEU A 83 8.50 -7.38 -11.26
CA LEU A 83 9.64 -6.90 -12.04
C LEU A 83 10.92 -6.86 -11.19
N SER A 84 10.82 -6.35 -9.97
CA SER A 84 11.91 -6.33 -9.00
C SER A 84 12.44 -7.73 -8.69
N PHE A 85 11.55 -8.73 -8.59
CA PHE A 85 11.92 -10.14 -8.40
C PHE A 85 12.73 -10.70 -9.56
N PHE A 86 12.30 -10.46 -10.80
CA PHE A 86 13.06 -10.89 -11.98
C PHE A 86 14.44 -10.24 -12.05
N MET A 87 14.54 -8.93 -11.78
CA MET A 87 15.82 -8.23 -11.77
C MET A 87 16.79 -8.77 -10.71
N THR A 88 16.27 -9.11 -9.53
CA THR A 88 17.07 -9.68 -8.44
C THR A 88 17.60 -11.07 -8.83
N LEU A 89 16.77 -11.91 -9.44
CA LEU A 89 17.20 -13.22 -9.94
C LEU A 89 18.30 -13.11 -11.01
N MET A 90 18.13 -12.19 -11.97
CA MET A 90 19.09 -12.01 -13.06
C MET A 90 20.47 -11.58 -12.55
N LEU A 91 20.51 -10.59 -11.65
CA LEU A 91 21.77 -10.11 -11.06
C LEU A 91 22.45 -11.17 -10.18
N ASN A 92 21.66 -12.06 -9.55
CA ASN A 92 22.21 -13.19 -8.82
C ASN A 92 22.85 -14.22 -9.72
N GLY A 93 22.23 -14.52 -10.86
CA GLY A 93 22.83 -15.38 -11.89
C GLY A 93 24.18 -14.84 -12.38
N LEU A 94 24.26 -13.54 -12.65
CA LEU A 94 25.51 -12.88 -13.07
C LEU A 94 26.59 -12.92 -11.98
N PHE A 95 26.21 -12.72 -10.72
CA PHE A 95 27.12 -12.81 -9.59
C PHE A 95 27.67 -14.22 -9.42
N ILE A 96 26.82 -15.24 -9.42
CA ILE A 96 27.23 -16.65 -9.32
C ILE A 96 28.12 -17.03 -10.52
N TYR A 97 27.77 -16.61 -11.74
CA TYR A 97 28.59 -16.87 -12.94
C TYR A 97 29.99 -16.28 -12.81
N HIS A 98 30.10 -15.01 -12.42
CA HIS A 98 31.38 -14.34 -12.22
C HIS A 98 32.22 -15.06 -11.13
N LEU A 99 31.59 -15.52 -10.06
CA LEU A 99 32.25 -16.24 -8.97
C LEU A 99 32.77 -17.62 -9.40
N LEU A 100 31.99 -18.39 -10.17
CA LEU A 100 32.42 -19.67 -10.73
C LEU A 100 33.57 -19.50 -11.73
N TYR A 101 33.55 -18.42 -12.52
CA TYR A 101 34.60 -18.12 -13.49
C TYR A 101 35.94 -17.77 -12.82
N ASN A 102 35.90 -16.99 -11.73
CA ASN A 102 37.11 -16.53 -11.03
C ASN A 102 37.60 -17.49 -9.93
N ASN A 103 36.88 -18.58 -9.66
CA ASN A 103 37.26 -19.66 -8.74
C ASN A 103 37.70 -19.17 -7.34
N SER A 104 37.00 -18.15 -6.81
CA SER A 104 37.37 -17.43 -5.60
C SER A 104 36.80 -18.08 -4.32
N ASN A 105 37.56 -18.99 -3.70
CA ASN A 105 37.23 -19.59 -2.40
C ASN A 105 37.59 -18.65 -1.22
N SER A 106 36.95 -17.49 -1.17
CA SER A 106 37.14 -16.51 -0.08
C SER A 106 36.06 -16.64 1.00
N ILE A 107 36.36 -16.33 2.26
CA ILE A 107 35.32 -16.27 3.30
C ILE A 107 34.27 -15.19 3.01
N PHE A 108 34.67 -14.14 2.28
CA PHE A 108 33.76 -13.12 1.77
C PHE A 108 32.74 -13.67 0.74
N PHE A 109 33.08 -14.76 0.04
CA PHE A 109 32.15 -15.45 -0.87
C PHE A 109 30.99 -16.07 -0.10
N TRP A 110 31.27 -16.79 0.99
CA TRP A 110 30.23 -17.44 1.80
C TRP A 110 29.33 -16.42 2.52
N ILE A 111 29.91 -15.31 3.00
CA ILE A 111 29.13 -14.25 3.66
C ILE A 111 28.19 -13.57 2.66
N SER A 112 28.66 -13.22 1.46
CA SER A 112 27.83 -12.57 0.44
C SER A 112 26.70 -13.48 -0.08
N THR A 113 26.96 -14.76 -0.31
CA THR A 113 25.91 -15.73 -0.70
C THR A 113 24.86 -15.92 0.38
N ILE A 114 25.24 -16.02 1.66
CA ILE A 114 24.29 -16.13 2.76
C ILE A 114 23.38 -14.88 2.84
N LEU A 115 23.97 -13.68 2.73
CA LEU A 115 23.20 -12.42 2.76
C LEU A 115 22.21 -12.32 1.59
N ILE A 116 22.62 -12.76 0.40
CA ILE A 116 21.77 -12.84 -0.79
C ILE A 116 20.57 -13.77 -0.55
N VAL A 117 20.81 -14.99 -0.04
CA VAL A 117 19.74 -15.98 0.20
C VAL A 117 18.74 -15.47 1.24
N ILE A 118 19.22 -14.83 2.31
CA ILE A 118 18.37 -14.20 3.31
C ILE A 118 17.51 -13.08 2.68
N SER A 119 18.12 -12.24 1.84
CA SER A 119 17.41 -11.13 1.17
C SER A 119 16.32 -11.63 0.22
N MET A 120 16.60 -12.68 -0.57
CA MET A 120 15.65 -13.29 -1.49
C MET A 120 14.48 -13.91 -0.72
N SER A 121 14.76 -14.56 0.41
CA SER A 121 13.74 -15.17 1.28
C SER A 121 12.80 -14.12 1.87
N MET A 122 13.33 -12.99 2.36
CA MET A 122 12.51 -11.87 2.86
C MET A 122 11.64 -11.24 1.76
N MET A 123 12.16 -11.18 0.54
CA MET A 123 11.46 -10.62 -0.60
C MET A 123 10.33 -11.53 -1.08
N CYS A 124 10.58 -12.84 -1.20
CA CYS A 124 9.54 -13.84 -1.45
C CYS A 124 8.43 -13.76 -0.40
N TYR A 125 8.79 -13.67 0.89
CA TYR A 125 7.83 -13.48 1.97
C TYR A 125 6.98 -12.21 1.78
N SER A 126 7.58 -11.07 1.40
CA SER A 126 6.87 -9.83 1.13
C SER A 126 5.89 -9.93 -0.04
N ILE A 127 6.27 -10.62 -1.13
CA ILE A 127 5.40 -10.82 -2.31
C ILE A 127 4.25 -11.74 -1.95
N VAL A 128 4.53 -12.89 -1.30
CA VAL A 128 3.52 -13.85 -0.86
C VAL A 128 2.56 -13.22 0.13
N ASN A 129 3.05 -12.49 1.14
CA ASN A 129 2.20 -11.82 2.12
C ASN A 129 1.35 -10.72 1.46
N GLY A 130 1.91 -9.99 0.48
CA GLY A 130 1.15 -9.06 -0.37
C GLY A 130 0.03 -9.74 -1.15
N TYR A 131 0.32 -10.90 -1.74
CA TYR A 131 -0.64 -11.69 -2.49
C TYR A 131 -1.73 -12.29 -1.58
N LEU A 132 -1.36 -12.86 -0.43
CA LEU A 132 -2.30 -13.40 0.55
C LEU A 132 -3.25 -12.31 1.07
N LYS A 133 -2.72 -11.12 1.38
CA LYS A 133 -3.53 -9.97 1.82
C LYS A 133 -4.49 -9.43 0.74
N THR A 134 -4.20 -9.69 -0.53
CA THR A 134 -5.04 -9.27 -1.67
C THR A 134 -5.97 -10.37 -2.18
N LYS A 135 -5.81 -11.62 -1.73
CA LYS A 135 -6.74 -12.74 -2.02
C LYS A 135 -8.04 -12.62 -1.22
N ASP A 136 -7.98 -12.02 -0.03
CA ASP A 136 -9.11 -11.83 0.88
C ASP A 136 -9.97 -10.59 0.54
N LYS A 137 -10.18 -10.35 -0.76
CA LYS A 137 -10.78 -9.11 -1.31
C LYS A 137 -12.23 -8.90 -0.91
N ASP A 138 -12.96 -9.97 -0.62
CA ASP A 138 -14.40 -9.92 -0.34
C ASP A 138 -14.72 -9.32 1.05
N ASN A 139 -13.74 -9.28 1.98
CA ASN A 139 -13.93 -8.79 3.35
C ASN A 139 -13.26 -7.43 3.66
N ILE A 140 -12.64 -6.75 2.68
CA ILE A 140 -11.85 -5.52 2.95
C ILE A 140 -12.75 -4.28 2.98
N ILE A 141 -13.12 -3.82 4.18
CA ILE A 141 -13.95 -2.62 4.42
C ILE A 141 -13.21 -1.32 4.06
N TYR A 142 -11.92 -1.16 4.43
CA TYR A 142 -11.25 0.15 4.36
C TYR A 142 -9.72 0.07 4.18
N CYS A 143 -9.09 1.09 3.58
CA CYS A 143 -7.63 1.18 3.43
C CYS A 143 -7.10 2.37 4.24
N ILE A 144 -6.19 2.11 5.18
CA ILE A 144 -5.49 3.15 5.95
C ILE A 144 -4.01 3.17 5.52
N ARG A 145 -3.44 4.36 5.26
CA ARG A 145 -1.99 4.48 5.08
C ARG A 145 -1.30 4.40 6.44
N LYS A 146 -0.31 3.52 6.62
CA LYS A 146 0.49 3.47 7.86
C LYS A 146 1.19 4.83 8.08
N VAL A 147 1.15 5.42 9.28
CA VAL A 147 2.05 6.55 9.57
C VAL A 147 3.46 5.98 9.49
N LYS A 148 4.35 6.75 8.85
CA LYS A 148 5.78 6.69 9.17
C LYS A 148 5.98 6.91 10.68
N GLY A 149 5.96 5.84 11.44
CA GLY A 149 7.08 5.52 12.30
C GLY A 149 8.10 4.86 11.40
N ILE A 150 9.11 5.61 10.94
CA ILE A 150 10.36 4.96 10.55
C ILE A 150 10.74 4.22 11.84
N SER A 151 10.61 2.89 11.86
CA SER A 151 11.01 2.12 13.04
C SER A 151 12.46 2.50 13.34
N SER A 152 12.87 2.50 14.61
CA SER A 152 14.28 2.75 14.95
C SER A 152 15.20 1.87 14.08
N PHE A 153 14.76 0.65 13.80
CA PHE A 153 15.34 -0.26 12.82
C PHE A 153 15.48 0.34 11.40
N GLN A 154 14.44 0.94 10.81
CA GLN A 154 14.50 1.52 9.47
C GLN A 154 15.39 2.76 9.38
N THR A 155 15.48 3.58 10.44
CA THR A 155 16.42 4.70 10.49
C THR A 155 17.84 4.19 10.49
N ILE A 156 18.13 3.24 11.39
CA ILE A 156 19.45 2.60 11.50
C ILE A 156 19.82 1.92 10.19
N PHE A 157 18.89 1.16 9.60
CA PHE A 157 19.09 0.48 8.32
C PHE A 157 19.35 1.45 7.16
N ARG A 158 18.67 2.60 7.13
CA ARG A 158 18.95 3.68 6.15
C ARG A 158 20.35 4.25 6.27
N TRP A 159 20.83 4.46 7.50
CA TRP A 159 22.19 4.91 7.75
C TRP A 159 23.23 3.86 7.31
N PHE A 160 23.04 2.59 7.67
CA PHE A 160 23.89 1.49 7.22
C PHE A 160 23.90 1.36 5.69
N PHE A 161 22.74 1.48 5.06
CA PHE A 161 22.61 1.41 3.61
C PHE A 161 23.30 2.59 2.90
N GLY A 162 23.14 3.81 3.43
CA GLY A 162 23.85 5.00 2.93
C GLY A 162 25.36 4.84 3.04
N PHE A 163 25.85 4.36 4.20
CA PHE A 163 27.27 4.08 4.42
C PHE A 163 27.81 3.01 3.46
N TYR A 164 27.03 1.95 3.23
CA TYR A 164 27.37 0.90 2.27
C TYR A 164 27.51 1.42 0.84
N ILE A 165 26.57 2.27 0.37
CA ILE A 165 26.68 2.92 -0.95
C ILE A 165 27.96 3.74 -1.03
N SER A 166 28.27 4.54 -0.01
CA SER A 166 29.47 5.37 0.01
C SER A 166 30.76 4.55 -0.08
N ILE A 167 30.86 3.45 0.68
CA ILE A 167 32.03 2.53 0.61
C ILE A 167 32.11 1.86 -0.75
N SER A 168 30.98 1.39 -1.29
CA SER A 168 30.96 0.70 -2.58
C SER A 168 31.37 1.62 -3.73
N LEU A 169 30.89 2.87 -3.73
CA LEU A 169 31.30 3.88 -4.70
C LEU A 169 32.80 4.20 -4.57
N PHE A 170 33.32 4.31 -3.35
CA PHE A 170 34.75 4.52 -3.12
C PHE A 170 35.58 3.35 -3.66
N ALA A 171 35.18 2.10 -3.41
CA ALA A 171 35.85 0.91 -3.92
C ALA A 171 35.87 0.89 -5.46
N ILE A 172 34.74 1.20 -6.11
CA ILE A 172 34.67 1.29 -7.59
C ILE A 172 35.64 2.34 -8.14
N VAL A 173 35.72 3.51 -7.50
CA VAL A 173 36.65 4.58 -7.90
C VAL A 173 38.11 4.15 -7.68
N ALA A 174 38.41 3.50 -6.56
CA ALA A 174 39.75 3.01 -6.26
C ALA A 174 40.20 1.94 -7.28
N ASP A 175 39.32 1.00 -7.62
CA ASP A 175 39.59 -0.03 -8.62
C ASP A 175 39.86 0.59 -10.00
N PHE A 176 39.05 1.59 -10.38
CA PHE A 176 39.24 2.34 -11.63
C PHE A 176 40.60 3.04 -11.68
N ILE A 177 41.00 3.72 -10.60
CA ILE A 177 42.31 4.39 -10.50
C ILE A 177 43.46 3.37 -10.55
N SER A 178 43.28 2.20 -9.92
CA SER A 178 44.31 1.16 -9.89
C SER A 178 44.45 0.37 -11.19
N GLY A 179 43.56 0.59 -12.17
CA GLY A 179 43.49 -0.18 -13.41
C GLY A 179 43.01 -1.63 -13.23
N LYS A 180 42.58 -2.03 -12.02
CA LYS A 180 42.06 -3.36 -11.69
C LYS A 180 40.53 -3.35 -11.58
N PHE A 181 39.87 -2.64 -12.48
CA PHE A 181 38.43 -2.50 -12.46
C PHE A 181 37.73 -3.86 -12.60
N ASP A 182 36.94 -4.21 -11.59
CA ASP A 182 36.11 -5.42 -11.58
C ASP A 182 34.62 -5.07 -11.57
N LEU A 183 33.88 -5.65 -12.52
CA LEU A 183 32.44 -5.54 -12.65
C LEU A 183 31.70 -6.08 -11.42
N ILE A 184 32.34 -6.92 -10.60
CA ILE A 184 31.72 -7.51 -9.41
C ILE A 184 31.24 -6.45 -8.41
N ASN A 185 32.00 -5.36 -8.23
CA ASN A 185 31.66 -4.31 -7.27
C ASN A 185 30.41 -3.53 -7.71
N ILE A 186 30.22 -3.35 -9.01
CA ILE A 186 29.01 -2.76 -9.58
C ILE A 186 27.81 -3.70 -9.41
N ILE A 187 27.98 -5.00 -9.71
CA ILE A 187 26.92 -6.00 -9.56
C ILE A 187 26.45 -6.06 -8.10
N VAL A 188 27.38 -6.08 -7.15
CA VAL A 188 27.10 -6.10 -5.71
C VAL A 188 26.41 -4.81 -5.26
N LEU A 189 26.83 -3.64 -5.73
CA LEU A 189 26.15 -2.37 -5.45
C LEU A 189 24.69 -2.36 -5.97
N LEU A 190 24.45 -2.85 -7.19
CA LEU A 190 23.12 -2.93 -7.79
C LEU A 190 22.21 -3.90 -7.02
N GLN A 191 22.73 -5.07 -6.62
CA GLN A 191 21.99 -6.05 -5.83
C GLN A 191 21.50 -5.47 -4.51
N PHE A 192 22.39 -4.87 -3.72
CA PHE A 192 22.02 -4.25 -2.44
C PHE A 192 21.03 -3.10 -2.62
N SER A 193 21.13 -2.34 -3.72
CA SER A 193 20.20 -1.26 -4.03
C SER A 193 18.79 -1.76 -4.32
N ILE A 194 18.66 -2.88 -5.05
CA ILE A 194 17.37 -3.52 -5.31
C ILE A 194 16.81 -4.13 -4.03
N ILE A 195 17.63 -4.78 -3.20
CA ILE A 195 17.21 -5.31 -1.88
C ILE A 195 16.64 -4.17 -1.01
N TYR A 196 17.33 -3.03 -0.94
CA TYR A 196 16.85 -1.87 -0.21
C TYR A 196 15.51 -1.35 -0.74
N MET A 197 15.37 -1.23 -2.07
CA MET A 197 14.10 -0.83 -2.69
C MET A 197 12.96 -1.81 -2.34
N ASN A 198 13.22 -3.11 -2.32
CA ASN A 198 12.22 -4.12 -1.95
C ASN A 198 11.82 -4.04 -0.47
N ILE A 199 12.78 -3.83 0.42
CA ILE A 199 12.50 -3.63 1.85
C ILE A 199 11.66 -2.36 2.04
N GLU A 200 12.08 -1.22 1.47
CA GLU A 200 11.30 0.03 1.54
C GLU A 200 9.90 -0.13 0.93
N TYR A 201 9.77 -0.83 -0.19
CA TYR A 201 8.48 -1.11 -0.83
C TYR A 201 7.57 -1.96 0.06
N SER A 202 8.10 -3.03 0.66
CA SER A 202 7.37 -3.90 1.61
C SER A 202 6.83 -3.10 2.80
N TYR A 203 7.63 -2.18 3.35
CA TYR A 203 7.23 -1.34 4.48
C TYR A 203 6.20 -0.25 4.12
N ARG A 204 6.10 0.13 2.84
CA ARG A 204 5.14 1.15 2.36
C ARG A 204 3.75 0.58 2.06
N ARG A 205 3.52 -0.72 2.20
CA ARG A 205 2.20 -1.32 1.96
C ARG A 205 1.13 -0.68 2.86
N PRO A 206 -0.05 -0.32 2.31
CA PRO A 206 -1.14 0.22 3.10
C PRO A 206 -1.67 -0.83 4.08
N VAL A 207 -2.20 -0.36 5.21
CA VAL A 207 -2.88 -1.16 6.22
C VAL A 207 -4.32 -1.37 5.76
N LEU A 208 -4.76 -2.61 5.74
CA LEU A 208 -6.10 -2.99 5.29
C LEU A 208 -6.99 -3.25 6.50
N ILE A 209 -8.22 -2.74 6.51
CA ILE A 209 -9.26 -3.08 7.48
C ILE A 209 -10.18 -4.11 6.83
N TYR A 210 -10.32 -5.24 7.51
CA TYR A 210 -11.18 -6.36 7.15
C TYR A 210 -12.45 -6.37 8.02
N GLU A 211 -13.48 -7.12 7.62
CA GLU A 211 -14.66 -7.38 8.46
C GLU A 211 -14.30 -8.05 9.79
N ASP A 212 -13.23 -8.84 9.79
CA ASP A 212 -12.77 -9.65 10.93
C ASP A 212 -11.60 -9.04 11.72
N GLY A 213 -11.00 -7.93 11.24
CA GLY A 213 -9.91 -7.27 11.97
C GLY A 213 -9.24 -6.10 11.23
N ILE A 214 -8.16 -5.58 11.81
CA ILE A 214 -7.29 -4.55 11.21
C ILE A 214 -5.92 -5.16 10.92
N SER A 215 -5.53 -5.20 9.65
CA SER A 215 -4.31 -5.83 9.14
C SER A 215 -4.17 -7.27 9.61
N ASP A 216 -3.15 -7.59 10.42
CA ASP A 216 -2.85 -8.95 10.86
C ASP A 216 -3.47 -9.23 12.25
N VAL A 217 -4.34 -8.34 12.75
CA VAL A 217 -4.92 -8.40 14.10
C VAL A 217 -6.44 -8.52 14.01
N LYS A 218 -7.00 -9.54 14.66
CA LYS A 218 -8.45 -9.72 14.79
C LYS A 218 -9.06 -8.70 15.73
N TRP A 219 -10.33 -8.34 15.52
CA TRP A 219 -11.05 -7.41 16.42
C TRP A 219 -11.01 -7.86 17.89
N GLU A 220 -11.10 -9.18 18.13
CA GLU A 220 -11.08 -9.79 19.46
C GLU A 220 -9.78 -9.55 20.24
N ASP A 221 -8.67 -9.32 19.54
CA ASP A 221 -7.34 -9.10 20.14
C ASP A 221 -7.09 -7.65 20.55
N ILE A 222 -7.98 -6.73 20.16
CA ILE A 222 -7.88 -5.31 20.45
C ILE A 222 -8.56 -5.03 21.80
N LYS A 223 -7.85 -4.36 22.70
CA LYS A 223 -8.34 -3.99 24.03
C LYS A 223 -8.98 -2.61 24.02
N SER A 224 -8.28 -1.63 23.45
CA SER A 224 -8.73 -0.24 23.41
C SER A 224 -8.12 0.51 22.24
N TYR A 225 -8.69 1.66 21.89
CA TYR A 225 -8.10 2.57 20.92
C TYR A 225 -7.95 3.99 21.48
N THR A 226 -7.03 4.77 20.92
CA THR A 226 -6.85 6.17 21.28
C THR A 226 -6.49 6.98 20.06
N TRP A 227 -7.15 8.12 19.87
CA TRP A 227 -6.80 9.09 18.85
C TRP A 227 -5.72 10.04 19.36
N ILE A 228 -4.61 10.15 18.64
CA ILE A 228 -3.53 11.08 18.91
C ILE A 228 -3.49 12.12 17.80
N LYS A 229 -3.67 13.39 18.14
CA LYS A 229 -3.48 14.50 17.21
C LYS A 229 -2.04 14.98 17.32
N SER A 230 -1.24 14.78 16.28
CA SER A 230 0.17 15.18 16.25
C SER A 230 0.40 16.28 15.19
N HIS A 231 0.99 17.40 15.61
CA HIS A 231 1.40 18.47 14.72
C HIS A 231 2.78 18.14 14.12
N ARG A 232 2.89 18.05 12.79
CA ARG A 232 4.17 17.89 12.08
C ARG A 232 4.41 19.07 11.14
N LYS A 233 5.66 19.26 10.68
CA LYS A 233 6.08 20.34 9.75
C LYS A 233 5.25 20.48 8.46
N LYS A 234 4.44 19.48 8.08
CA LYS A 234 3.59 19.47 6.87
C LYS A 234 2.07 19.52 7.18
N GLY A 235 1.67 19.83 8.41
CA GLY A 235 0.27 19.94 8.82
C GLY A 235 -0.13 19.02 9.98
N ILE A 236 -1.43 19.03 10.29
CA ILE A 236 -2.05 18.21 11.33
C ILE A 236 -2.12 16.76 10.85
N VAL A 237 -1.73 15.83 11.71
CA VAL A 237 -1.83 14.40 11.47
C VAL A 237 -2.63 13.77 12.60
N TYR A 238 -3.60 12.93 12.23
CA TYR A 238 -4.33 12.11 13.18
C TYR A 238 -3.76 10.69 13.16
N GLU A 239 -3.46 10.17 14.35
CA GLU A 239 -2.89 8.85 14.54
C GLU A 239 -3.85 8.00 15.37
N LEU A 240 -4.25 6.84 14.86
CA LEU A 240 -5.02 5.83 15.59
C LEU A 240 -4.05 4.90 16.31
N LYS A 241 -4.06 4.92 17.64
CA LYS A 241 -3.34 3.97 18.48
C LYS A 241 -4.29 2.83 18.88
N LEU A 242 -3.90 1.58 18.65
CA LEU A 242 -4.60 0.39 19.12
C LEU A 242 -3.74 -0.29 20.20
N ASP A 243 -4.32 -0.49 21.38
CA ASP A 243 -3.71 -1.28 22.44
C ASP A 243 -4.23 -2.72 22.35
N LEU A 244 -3.31 -3.68 22.25
CA LEU A 244 -3.66 -5.09 22.15
C LEU A 244 -3.81 -5.73 23.53
N LYS A 245 -4.60 -6.81 23.62
CA LYS A 245 -4.71 -7.63 24.84
C LYS A 245 -3.37 -8.28 25.22
N LYS A 246 -2.48 -8.51 24.23
CA LYS A 246 -1.12 -9.01 24.48
C LYS A 246 -0.24 -7.92 25.10
N PRO A 247 0.49 -8.20 26.19
CA PRO A 247 1.27 -7.19 26.91
C PRO A 247 2.35 -6.59 26.01
N GLY A 248 2.46 -5.25 26.04
CA GLY A 248 3.55 -4.49 25.40
C GLY A 248 3.43 -4.23 23.90
N LYS A 249 2.35 -4.65 23.22
CA LYS A 249 2.15 -4.35 21.79
C LYS A 249 1.09 -3.28 21.58
N THR A 250 1.54 -2.14 21.04
CA THR A 250 0.67 -1.06 20.56
C THR A 250 0.88 -0.86 19.07
N LEU A 251 -0.19 -0.61 18.33
CA LEU A 251 -0.16 -0.35 16.89
C LEU A 251 -0.58 1.09 16.62
N LEU A 252 0.12 1.78 15.72
CA LEU A 252 -0.14 3.19 15.37
C LEU A 252 -0.38 3.31 13.86
N PHE A 253 -1.48 3.97 13.48
CA PHE A 253 -1.93 4.12 12.09
C PHE A 253 -2.23 5.58 11.73
N LYS A 254 -1.94 6.02 10.50
CA LYS A 254 -2.21 7.42 10.09
C LYS A 254 -3.57 7.46 9.48
N VAL A 255 -4.39 8.38 9.94
CA VAL A 255 -5.73 8.53 9.41
C VAL A 255 -5.88 9.95 8.89
N ASN A 256 -6.40 10.08 7.68
CA ASN A 256 -6.78 11.40 7.17
C ASN A 256 -8.02 11.90 7.93
N GLU A 257 -8.18 13.21 8.07
CA GLU A 257 -9.26 13.81 8.87
C GLU A 257 -10.66 13.34 8.44
N GLU A 258 -10.88 13.18 7.15
CA GLU A 258 -12.13 12.66 6.57
C GLU A 258 -12.41 11.21 6.96
N GLN A 259 -11.36 10.41 7.20
CA GLN A 259 -11.46 8.97 7.50
C GLN A 259 -11.72 8.68 8.99
N ILE A 260 -11.52 9.66 9.88
CA ILE A 260 -11.65 9.48 11.34
C ILE A 260 -13.07 9.11 11.73
N LYS A 261 -14.07 9.77 11.13
CA LYS A 261 -15.48 9.53 11.43
C LYS A 261 -15.88 8.09 11.08
N ASP A 262 -15.47 7.61 9.91
CA ASP A 262 -15.79 6.27 9.43
C ASP A 262 -15.10 5.19 10.28
N ILE A 263 -13.81 5.36 10.59
CA ILE A 263 -13.06 4.39 11.39
C ILE A 263 -13.57 4.35 12.83
N THR A 264 -13.91 5.50 13.40
CA THR A 264 -14.49 5.57 14.76
C THR A 264 -15.85 4.87 14.81
N LYS A 265 -16.67 5.03 13.77
CA LYS A 265 -17.94 4.31 13.65
C LYS A 265 -17.72 2.79 13.60
N ILE A 266 -16.78 2.31 12.80
CA ILE A 266 -16.45 0.88 12.69
C ILE A 266 -15.96 0.32 14.04
N LEU A 267 -15.07 1.04 14.74
CA LEU A 267 -14.55 0.62 16.05
C LEU A 267 -15.66 0.51 17.11
N ASN A 268 -16.58 1.47 17.13
CA ASN A 268 -17.72 1.48 18.04
C ASN A 268 -18.72 0.37 17.72
N GLU A 269 -19.01 0.11 16.44
CA GLU A 269 -19.87 -1.01 16.00
C GLU A 269 -19.30 -2.37 16.44
N LYS A 270 -17.96 -2.49 16.51
CA LYS A 270 -17.26 -3.69 16.99
C LYS A 270 -17.06 -3.72 18.51
N GLY A 271 -17.61 -2.75 19.26
CA GLY A 271 -17.61 -2.74 20.72
C GLY A 271 -16.27 -2.39 21.38
N ILE A 272 -15.32 -1.85 20.62
CA ILE A 272 -14.00 -1.44 21.12
C ILE A 272 -14.11 0.00 21.65
N LYS A 273 -13.56 0.27 22.84
CA LYS A 273 -13.62 1.58 23.49
C LYS A 273 -12.24 2.13 23.80
#